data_AF-A0A433BGN0-F1
#
_entry.id   AF-A0A433BGN0-F1
#
_cell.length_a   1.000
_cell.length_b   1.000
_cell.length_c   1.000
_cell.angle_alpha   90.00
_cell.angle_beta   90.00
_cell.angle_gamma   90.00
#
_symmetry.space_group_name_H-M   'P 1'
#
loop_
_entity.id
_entity.type
_entity.pdbx_description
1 polymer ?
#
loop_
_entity_poly.entity_id
_entity_poly.type
_entity_poly.pdbx_seq_one_letter_code
_entity_poly.pdbx_strand_id
1 'polypeptide(L)'
;MPKKTKYLHKFLSRADHFVADIELADVLAISSGSGILSANGGNHLFDAVDPAQHPTLARRKNNDHNRRLAVRHLKASLCSGYIKDLYEDFNDYMQEVLESAARNGINPNRLIGSHKINIEANDLLAAGNWDNVVHMVARSIFRKLEDERNTKSLIQSMDAKLGLGLDQGILNSALPYFELRHLLVHHDGIADADFCQRFQDFGATAGEKISVEFNMVSAARTAIVALAEQFDSQVVQHKLVKETELQ
;
A
#
# COMPACT_ATOMS: atom_id res chain seq x y z
N MET A 1 -13.29 6.07 21.88
CA MET A 1 -12.79 6.27 20.50
C MET A 1 -14.00 6.25 19.57
N PRO A 2 -14.00 7.02 18.46
CA PRO A 2 -15.03 6.86 17.43
C PRO A 2 -15.02 5.42 16.89
N LYS A 3 -16.20 4.88 16.54
CA LYS A 3 -16.31 3.56 15.89
C LYS A 3 -15.54 3.57 14.58
N LYS A 4 -14.84 2.47 14.29
CA LYS A 4 -14.12 2.28 13.03
C LYS A 4 -14.73 1.11 12.27
N THR A 5 -14.57 1.07 10.96
CA THR A 5 -14.96 -0.13 10.20
C THR A 5 -14.00 -1.28 10.48
N LYS A 6 -14.49 -2.51 10.33
CA LYS A 6 -13.64 -3.72 10.33
C LYS A 6 -12.60 -3.69 9.21
N TYR A 7 -12.91 -3.02 8.11
CA TYR A 7 -12.01 -2.85 6.95
C TYR A 7 -10.82 -1.96 7.29
N LEU A 8 -11.05 -0.81 7.95
CA LEU A 8 -9.96 0.05 8.38
C LEU A 8 -9.04 -0.68 9.37
N HIS A 9 -9.59 -1.41 10.33
CA HIS A 9 -8.75 -2.18 11.25
C HIS A 9 -7.93 -3.27 10.55
N LYS A 10 -8.52 -3.97 9.58
CA LYS A 10 -7.79 -4.95 8.78
C LYS A 10 -6.61 -4.28 8.05
N PHE A 11 -6.85 -3.12 7.44
CA PHE A 11 -5.80 -2.30 6.82
C PHE A 11 -4.71 -1.89 7.83
N LEU A 12 -5.09 -1.33 8.98
CA LEU A 12 -4.14 -0.90 10.02
C LEU A 12 -3.30 -2.06 10.55
N SER A 13 -3.93 -3.21 10.82
CA SER A 13 -3.22 -4.40 11.31
C SER A 13 -2.20 -4.93 10.30
N ARG A 14 -2.52 -4.91 9.00
CA ARG A 14 -1.55 -5.27 7.96
C ARG A 14 -0.42 -4.23 7.88
N ALA A 15 -0.77 -2.95 7.89
CA ALA A 15 0.21 -1.86 7.85
C ALA A 15 1.19 -1.91 9.04
N ASP A 16 0.75 -2.37 10.22
CA ASP A 16 1.59 -2.51 11.41
C ASP A 16 2.52 -3.73 11.36
N HIS A 17 2.06 -4.88 10.85
CA HIS A 17 2.91 -6.08 10.76
C HIS A 17 4.18 -5.84 9.94
N PHE A 18 4.06 -5.16 8.81
CA PHE A 18 5.22 -4.87 7.98
C PHE A 18 6.17 -3.84 8.59
N VAL A 19 5.70 -2.94 9.46
CA VAL A 19 6.60 -2.00 10.15
C VAL A 19 7.59 -2.77 11.01
N ALA A 20 7.14 -3.81 11.70
CA ALA A 20 8.01 -4.67 12.51
C ALA A 20 9.12 -5.32 11.66
N ASP A 21 8.82 -5.74 10.43
CA ASP A 21 9.82 -6.33 9.52
C ASP A 21 10.89 -5.31 9.10
N ILE A 22 10.49 -4.05 8.86
CA ILE A 22 11.42 -2.99 8.47
C ILE A 22 12.25 -2.55 9.68
N GLU A 23 11.64 -2.44 10.86
CA GLU A 23 12.35 -2.20 12.12
C GLU A 23 13.38 -3.30 12.38
N LEU A 24 13.01 -4.57 12.19
CA LEU A 24 13.94 -5.70 12.28
C LEU A 24 15.10 -5.56 11.28
N ALA A 25 14.82 -5.21 10.02
CA ALA A 25 15.86 -5.01 9.02
C ALA A 25 16.80 -3.85 9.37
N ASP A 26 16.29 -2.79 9.99
CA ASP A 26 17.10 -1.67 10.48
C ASP A 26 17.97 -2.08 11.67
N VAL A 27 17.43 -2.83 12.63
CA VAL A 27 18.18 -3.42 13.74
C VAL A 27 19.32 -4.30 13.24
N LEU A 28 19.07 -5.13 12.21
CA LEU A 28 20.12 -5.94 11.58
C LEU A 28 21.19 -5.05 10.91
N ALA A 29 20.78 -3.94 10.27
CA ALA A 29 21.70 -3.02 9.61
C ALA A 29 22.62 -2.33 10.62
N ILE A 30 22.05 -1.83 11.72
CA ILE A 30 22.78 -1.21 12.84
C ILE A 30 23.74 -2.22 13.47
N SER A 31 23.25 -3.43 13.76
CA SER A 31 24.02 -4.51 14.38
C SER A 31 25.17 -5.02 13.48
N SER A 32 24.99 -5.04 12.17
CA SER A 32 26.08 -5.30 11.23
C SER A 32 27.07 -4.15 11.14
N GLY A 33 26.62 -2.90 11.32
CA GLY A 33 27.48 -1.72 11.32
C GLY A 33 28.37 -1.62 12.55
N SER A 34 27.87 -2.03 13.71
CA SER A 34 28.56 -2.04 15.01
C SER A 34 29.45 -3.27 15.24
N GLY A 35 29.44 -4.23 14.31
CA GLY A 35 30.24 -5.46 14.41
C GLY A 35 29.61 -6.57 15.27
N ILE A 36 28.39 -6.37 15.80
CA ILE A 36 27.66 -7.39 16.58
C ILE A 36 27.36 -8.62 15.72
N LEU A 37 26.95 -8.43 14.47
CA LEU A 37 26.66 -9.51 13.53
C LEU A 37 27.90 -9.96 12.72
N SER A 38 29.10 -9.78 13.27
CA SER A 38 30.34 -10.24 12.63
C SER A 38 30.52 -11.76 12.76
N ALA A 39 31.21 -12.38 11.80
CA ALA A 39 31.49 -13.82 11.83
C ALA A 39 32.85 -13.97 12.50
N ASN A 40 32.91 -14.65 13.64
CA ASN A 40 34.15 -14.84 14.39
C ASN A 40 35.05 -15.85 13.68
N GLY A 41 35.86 -15.38 12.71
CA GLY A 41 36.84 -16.20 12.01
C GLY A 41 36.28 -17.17 10.95
N GLY A 42 35.00 -17.05 10.57
CA GLY A 42 34.38 -17.89 9.55
C GLY A 42 34.68 -17.48 8.09
N ASN A 43 34.47 -18.39 7.14
CA ASN A 43 34.64 -18.13 5.69
C ASN A 43 33.43 -17.39 5.05
N HIS A 44 32.35 -17.16 5.81
CA HIS A 44 31.08 -16.65 5.30
C HIS A 44 30.65 -15.33 5.93
N LEU A 45 29.66 -14.67 5.31
CA LEU A 45 29.15 -13.37 5.76
C LEU A 45 28.41 -13.40 7.09
N PHE A 46 27.92 -14.54 7.59
CA PHE A 46 27.30 -14.67 8.91
C PHE A 46 27.52 -16.11 9.40
N ASP A 47 27.53 -16.33 10.72
CA ASP A 47 27.87 -17.63 11.30
C ASP A 47 26.87 -18.75 10.96
N ALA A 48 25.60 -18.39 10.75
CA ALA A 48 24.53 -19.34 10.41
C ALA A 48 24.45 -19.69 8.90
N VAL A 49 25.40 -19.22 8.07
CA VAL A 49 25.39 -19.51 6.64
C VAL A 49 25.82 -20.96 6.39
N ASP A 50 24.85 -21.84 6.16
CA ASP A 50 25.05 -23.18 5.61
C ASP A 50 25.16 -23.14 4.06
N PRO A 51 26.29 -23.54 3.44
CA PRO A 51 26.45 -23.55 1.98
C PRO A 51 25.47 -24.45 1.20
N ALA A 52 24.97 -25.52 1.82
CA ALA A 52 24.00 -26.41 1.17
C ALA A 52 22.61 -25.74 1.06
N GLN A 53 22.25 -24.93 2.05
CA GLN A 53 20.97 -24.22 2.09
C GLN A 53 21.05 -22.79 1.51
N HIS A 54 22.22 -22.14 1.61
CA HIS A 54 22.44 -20.74 1.25
C HIS A 54 23.55 -20.56 0.20
N PRO A 55 23.51 -21.24 -0.95
CA PRO A 55 24.61 -21.27 -1.92
C PRO A 55 24.95 -19.89 -2.50
N THR A 56 23.99 -18.96 -2.56
CA THR A 56 24.25 -17.58 -3.04
C THR A 56 24.93 -16.71 -2.00
N LEU A 57 24.58 -16.83 -0.71
CA LEU A 57 25.25 -16.09 0.37
C LEU A 57 26.65 -16.66 0.65
N ALA A 58 26.82 -17.98 0.59
CA ALA A 58 28.10 -18.64 0.83
C ALA A 58 29.20 -18.23 -0.17
N ARG A 59 28.81 -17.84 -1.40
CA ARG A 59 29.71 -17.34 -2.44
C ARG A 59 30.23 -15.91 -2.21
N ARG A 60 29.61 -15.15 -1.30
CA ARG A 60 30.04 -13.76 -1.03
C ARG A 60 31.30 -13.77 -0.16
N LYS A 61 32.31 -13.00 -0.57
CA LYS A 61 33.55 -12.85 0.21
C LYS A 61 33.24 -12.30 1.60
N ASN A 62 33.73 -12.96 2.65
CA ASN A 62 33.59 -12.47 4.01
C ASN A 62 34.42 -11.19 4.22
N ASN A 63 33.74 -10.05 4.31
CA ASN A 63 34.29 -8.77 4.78
C ASN A 63 33.14 -7.84 5.20
N ASP A 64 33.47 -6.79 5.95
CA ASP A 64 32.50 -5.82 6.46
C ASP A 64 31.72 -5.12 5.36
N HIS A 65 32.37 -4.80 4.24
CA HIS A 65 31.72 -4.13 3.11
C HIS A 65 30.57 -4.99 2.55
N ASN A 66 30.84 -6.27 2.26
CA ASN A 66 29.86 -7.19 1.71
C ASN A 66 28.75 -7.54 2.71
N ARG A 67 29.05 -7.54 4.01
CA ARG A 67 28.07 -7.77 5.08
C ARG A 67 27.10 -6.59 5.16
N ARG A 68 27.62 -5.38 5.22
CA ARG A 68 26.83 -4.14 5.17
C ARG A 68 26.01 -4.05 3.89
N LEU A 69 26.60 -4.41 2.75
CA LEU A 69 25.89 -4.43 1.47
C LEU A 69 24.72 -5.42 1.50
N ALA A 70 24.92 -6.63 2.04
CA ALA A 70 23.88 -7.64 2.13
C ALA A 70 22.67 -7.14 2.95
N VAL A 71 22.93 -6.59 4.14
CA VAL A 71 21.86 -6.11 5.02
C VAL A 71 21.18 -4.85 4.48
N ARG A 72 21.94 -3.92 3.89
CA ARG A 72 21.36 -2.74 3.21
C ARG A 72 20.46 -3.15 2.05
N HIS A 73 20.85 -4.15 1.27
CA HIS A 73 20.02 -4.65 0.18
C HIS A 73 18.72 -5.29 0.70
N LEU A 74 18.79 -6.05 1.80
CA LEU A 74 17.61 -6.61 2.45
C LEU A 74 16.66 -5.49 2.91
N LYS A 75 17.18 -4.52 3.65
CA LYS A 75 16.41 -3.35 4.13
C LYS A 75 15.74 -2.61 2.96
N ALA A 76 16.49 -2.26 1.92
CA ALA A 76 15.94 -1.55 0.77
C ALA A 76 14.85 -2.36 0.04
N SER A 77 15.02 -3.69 -0.05
CA SER A 77 14.02 -4.57 -0.67
C SER A 77 12.73 -4.63 0.15
N LEU A 78 12.84 -4.73 1.48
CA LEU A 78 11.69 -4.70 2.39
C LEU A 78 10.98 -3.34 2.37
N CYS A 79 11.73 -2.24 2.43
CA CYS A 79 11.16 -0.90 2.33
C CYS A 79 10.38 -0.70 1.01
N SER A 80 10.95 -1.14 -0.12
CA SER A 80 10.27 -1.05 -1.41
C SER A 80 9.07 -1.98 -1.51
N GLY A 81 9.14 -3.18 -0.92
CA GLY A 81 8.02 -4.11 -0.83
C GLY A 81 6.86 -3.51 -0.05
N TYR A 82 7.16 -2.95 1.13
CA TYR A 82 6.14 -2.34 1.98
C TYR A 82 5.35 -1.22 1.30
N ILE A 83 6.00 -0.32 0.55
CA ILE A 83 5.27 0.75 -0.16
C ILE A 83 4.30 0.18 -1.21
N LYS A 84 4.67 -0.95 -1.83
CA LYS A 84 3.78 -1.66 -2.76
C LYS A 84 2.61 -2.29 -2.00
N ASP A 85 2.91 -3.04 -0.94
CA ASP A 85 1.89 -3.75 -0.15
C ASP A 85 0.92 -2.78 0.54
N LEU A 86 1.41 -1.66 1.08
CA LEU A 86 0.59 -0.60 1.68
C LEU A 86 -0.41 0.00 0.68
N TYR A 87 -0.03 0.13 -0.59
CA TYR A 87 -0.92 0.58 -1.65
C TYR A 87 -1.98 -0.48 -1.98
N GLU A 88 -1.57 -1.74 -2.16
CA GLU A 88 -2.52 -2.83 -2.43
C GLU A 88 -3.52 -3.00 -1.28
N ASP A 89 -3.06 -2.92 -0.03
CA ASP A 89 -3.91 -2.98 1.16
C ASP A 89 -4.88 -1.79 1.26
N PHE A 90 -4.45 -0.60 0.81
CA PHE A 90 -5.33 0.57 0.72
C PHE A 90 -6.40 0.42 -0.37
N ASN A 91 -6.04 -0.17 -1.53
CA ASN A 91 -7.00 -0.49 -2.59
C ASN A 91 -8.01 -1.56 -2.13
N ASP A 92 -7.54 -2.62 -1.50
CA ASP A 92 -8.39 -3.65 -0.86
C ASP A 92 -9.40 -3.00 0.10
N TYR A 93 -8.92 -2.10 0.97
CA TYR A 93 -9.77 -1.34 1.88
C TYR A 93 -10.85 -0.54 1.15
N MET A 94 -10.47 0.24 0.13
CA MET A 94 -11.44 1.04 -0.64
C MET A 94 -12.47 0.17 -1.35
N GLN A 95 -12.05 -0.99 -1.89
CA GLN A 95 -12.96 -1.93 -2.54
C GLN A 95 -13.97 -2.51 -1.54
N GLU A 96 -13.50 -2.93 -0.35
CA GLU A 96 -14.37 -3.46 0.71
C GLU A 96 -15.39 -2.43 1.19
N VAL A 97 -14.97 -1.16 1.32
CA VAL A 97 -15.88 -0.06 1.67
C VAL A 97 -16.91 0.19 0.56
N LEU A 98 -16.50 0.23 -0.72
CA LEU A 98 -17.41 0.42 -1.84
C LEU A 98 -18.50 -0.66 -1.86
N GLU A 99 -18.08 -1.90 -1.65
CA GLU A 99 -18.97 -3.05 -1.64
C GLU A 99 -19.94 -2.99 -0.46
N SER A 100 -19.45 -2.68 0.74
CA SER A 100 -20.31 -2.51 1.91
C SER A 100 -21.31 -1.37 1.71
N ALA A 101 -20.88 -0.23 1.15
CA ALA A 101 -21.76 0.89 0.80
C ALA A 101 -22.84 0.50 -0.22
N ALA A 102 -22.47 -0.30 -1.22
CA ALA A 102 -23.41 -0.84 -2.20
C ALA A 102 -24.44 -1.77 -1.53
N ARG A 103 -24.00 -2.68 -0.65
CA ARG A 103 -24.88 -3.58 0.11
C ARG A 103 -25.77 -2.86 1.11
N ASN A 104 -25.33 -1.71 1.62
CA ASN A 104 -26.10 -0.87 2.54
C ASN A 104 -27.05 0.11 1.81
N GLY A 105 -27.17 0.00 0.48
CA GLY A 105 -28.19 0.72 -0.29
C GLY A 105 -27.83 2.15 -0.65
N ILE A 106 -26.55 2.47 -0.84
CA ILE A 106 -26.16 3.76 -1.43
C ILE A 106 -26.87 3.98 -2.78
N ASN A 107 -27.15 5.23 -3.12
CA ASN A 107 -27.84 5.60 -4.36
C ASN A 107 -27.14 4.98 -5.60
N PRO A 108 -27.81 4.11 -6.38
CA PRO A 108 -27.20 3.45 -7.54
C PRO A 108 -26.72 4.42 -8.62
N ASN A 109 -27.43 5.54 -8.84
CA ASN A 109 -27.03 6.56 -9.81
C ASN A 109 -25.72 7.23 -9.40
N ARG A 110 -25.45 7.33 -8.08
CA ARG A 110 -24.19 7.85 -7.55
C ARG A 110 -23.07 6.82 -7.67
N LEU A 111 -23.35 5.58 -7.27
CA LEU A 111 -22.41 4.47 -7.30
C LEU A 111 -21.90 4.18 -8.72
N ILE A 112 -22.83 4.06 -9.68
CA ILE A 112 -22.52 3.82 -11.09
C ILE A 112 -22.02 5.12 -11.75
N GLY A 113 -22.71 6.24 -11.52
CA GLY A 113 -22.41 7.52 -12.14
C GLY A 113 -22.49 7.44 -13.66
N SER A 114 -21.48 7.98 -14.35
CA SER A 114 -21.34 7.93 -15.81
C SER A 114 -20.82 6.59 -16.35
N HIS A 115 -20.50 5.64 -15.48
CA HIS A 115 -19.78 4.43 -15.88
C HIS A 115 -20.76 3.37 -16.35
N LYS A 116 -20.58 2.87 -17.59
CA LYS A 116 -21.26 1.65 -18.04
C LYS A 116 -20.47 0.42 -17.61
N ILE A 117 -21.16 -0.56 -17.03
CA ILE A 117 -20.63 -1.89 -16.77
C ILE A 117 -21.31 -2.91 -17.69
N ASN A 118 -20.55 -3.85 -18.21
CA ASN A 118 -21.08 -4.97 -18.97
C ASN A 118 -21.02 -6.19 -18.07
N ILE A 119 -22.17 -6.84 -17.85
CA ILE A 119 -22.28 -8.08 -17.08
C ILE A 119 -22.87 -9.14 -18.01
N GLU A 120 -22.23 -10.31 -18.09
CA GLU A 120 -22.78 -11.42 -18.86
C GLU A 120 -24.04 -11.97 -18.19
N ALA A 121 -25.06 -12.28 -18.98
CA ALA A 121 -26.33 -12.81 -18.45
C ALA A 121 -26.13 -14.13 -17.69
N ASN A 122 -25.21 -14.98 -18.14
CA ASN A 122 -24.89 -16.23 -17.47
C ASN A 122 -24.28 -15.99 -16.08
N ASP A 123 -23.39 -15.01 -15.93
CA ASP A 123 -22.80 -14.66 -14.64
C ASP A 123 -23.87 -14.12 -13.68
N LEU A 124 -24.80 -13.30 -14.20
CA LEU A 124 -25.91 -12.77 -13.40
C LEU A 124 -26.84 -13.88 -12.90
N LEU A 125 -27.16 -14.86 -13.75
CA LEU A 125 -27.98 -16.02 -13.37
C LEU A 125 -27.22 -16.94 -12.39
N ALA A 126 -25.90 -17.06 -12.54
CA ALA A 126 -25.04 -17.86 -11.67
C ALA A 126 -24.78 -17.20 -10.30
N ALA A 127 -25.06 -15.90 -10.14
CA ALA A 127 -24.85 -15.18 -8.89
C ALA A 127 -25.65 -15.77 -7.71
N GLY A 128 -26.80 -16.38 -7.98
CA GLY A 128 -27.60 -17.14 -7.01
C GLY A 128 -28.39 -16.31 -5.99
N ASN A 129 -27.86 -15.18 -5.51
CA ASN A 129 -28.56 -14.27 -4.61
C ASN A 129 -28.20 -12.80 -4.88
N TRP A 130 -28.98 -11.88 -4.30
CA TRP A 130 -28.81 -10.44 -4.51
C TRP A 130 -27.49 -9.88 -3.96
N ASP A 131 -27.00 -10.38 -2.82
CA ASP A 131 -25.73 -9.93 -2.26
C ASP A 131 -24.56 -10.21 -3.21
N ASN A 132 -24.58 -11.36 -3.88
CA ASN A 132 -23.59 -11.71 -4.89
C ASN A 132 -23.69 -10.81 -6.14
N VAL A 133 -24.91 -10.44 -6.55
CA VAL A 133 -25.10 -9.46 -7.64
C VAL A 133 -24.50 -8.11 -7.25
N VAL A 134 -24.72 -7.64 -6.03
CA VAL A 134 -24.15 -6.38 -5.52
C VAL A 134 -22.62 -6.47 -5.46
N HIS A 135 -22.06 -7.58 -4.98
CA HIS A 135 -20.61 -7.83 -5.00
C HIS A 135 -20.04 -7.71 -6.41
N MET A 136 -20.66 -8.39 -7.40
CA MET A 136 -20.23 -8.34 -8.80
C MET A 136 -20.26 -6.92 -9.37
N VAL A 137 -21.33 -6.18 -9.12
CA VAL A 137 -21.48 -4.78 -9.59
C VAL A 137 -20.43 -3.87 -8.96
N ALA A 138 -20.30 -3.90 -7.63
CA ALA A 138 -19.34 -3.07 -6.89
C ALA A 138 -17.90 -3.36 -7.36
N ARG A 139 -17.56 -4.65 -7.51
CA ARG A 139 -16.24 -5.07 -8.01
C ARG A 139 -15.99 -4.62 -9.44
N SER A 140 -16.98 -4.71 -10.33
CA SER A 140 -16.85 -4.23 -11.70
C SER A 140 -16.64 -2.72 -11.76
N ILE A 141 -17.30 -1.96 -10.88
CA ILE A 141 -17.11 -0.50 -10.79
C ILE A 141 -15.70 -0.20 -10.29
N PHE A 142 -15.26 -0.83 -9.20
CA PHE A 142 -13.93 -0.60 -8.63
C PHE A 142 -12.83 -0.89 -9.64
N ARG A 143 -12.88 -2.04 -10.32
CA ARG A 143 -11.92 -2.40 -11.38
C ARG A 143 -11.84 -1.34 -12.47
N LYS A 144 -12.99 -0.81 -12.88
CA LYS A 144 -13.02 0.23 -13.92
C LYS A 144 -12.36 1.53 -13.47
N LEU A 145 -12.48 1.89 -12.19
CA LEU A 145 -11.78 3.05 -11.62
C LEU A 145 -10.28 2.78 -11.48
N GLU A 146 -9.90 1.55 -11.11
CA GLU A 146 -8.50 1.12 -10.99
C GLU A 146 -7.79 1.09 -12.36
N ASP A 147 -8.49 0.67 -13.42
CA ASP A 147 -7.98 0.61 -14.79
C ASP A 147 -7.57 1.99 -15.35
N GLU A 148 -8.02 3.09 -14.75
CA GLU A 148 -7.57 4.44 -15.11
C GLU A 148 -6.10 4.71 -14.75
N ARG A 149 -5.47 3.81 -13.96
CA ARG A 149 -4.05 3.85 -13.56
C ARG A 149 -3.59 5.21 -13.01
N ASN A 150 -4.50 5.88 -12.33
CA ASN A 150 -4.25 7.17 -11.70
C ASN A 150 -4.82 7.12 -10.29
N THR A 151 -3.96 6.93 -9.28
CA THR A 151 -4.39 6.81 -7.89
C THR A 151 -5.16 8.04 -7.40
N LYS A 152 -4.78 9.24 -7.86
CA LYS A 152 -5.51 10.46 -7.53
C LYS A 152 -6.95 10.39 -8.07
N SER A 153 -7.12 10.04 -9.34
CA SER A 153 -8.45 9.89 -9.96
C SER A 153 -9.27 8.79 -9.31
N LEU A 154 -8.66 7.67 -8.93
CA LEU A 154 -9.32 6.59 -8.19
C LEU A 154 -9.88 7.10 -6.85
N ILE A 155 -9.04 7.74 -6.02
CA ILE A 155 -9.45 8.26 -4.71
C ILE A 155 -10.50 9.35 -4.85
N GLN A 156 -10.35 10.26 -5.81
CA GLN A 156 -11.34 11.32 -6.07
C GLN A 156 -12.68 10.75 -6.58
N SER A 157 -12.63 9.71 -7.41
CA SER A 157 -13.84 9.02 -7.87
C SER A 157 -14.54 8.31 -6.72
N MET A 158 -13.78 7.66 -5.84
CA MET A 158 -14.29 7.06 -4.61
C MET A 158 -14.94 8.10 -3.69
N ASP A 159 -14.27 9.23 -3.46
CA ASP A 159 -14.79 10.36 -2.69
C ASP A 159 -16.10 10.89 -3.27
N ALA A 160 -16.18 11.10 -4.58
CA ALA A 160 -17.40 11.59 -5.24
C ALA A 160 -18.56 10.58 -5.17
N LYS A 161 -18.27 9.30 -5.42
CA LYS A 161 -19.25 8.19 -5.43
C LYS A 161 -19.82 7.88 -4.05
N LEU A 162 -19.00 7.99 -3.01
CA LEU A 162 -19.43 7.74 -1.62
C LEU A 162 -19.88 9.03 -0.93
N GLY A 163 -19.38 10.18 -1.39
CA GLY A 163 -19.68 11.50 -0.84
C GLY A 163 -18.99 11.82 0.44
N LEU A 164 -17.70 11.52 0.53
CA LEU A 164 -16.99 11.61 1.79
C LEU A 164 -16.58 13.05 2.12
N GLY A 165 -16.29 13.86 1.09
CA GLY A 165 -15.79 15.22 1.29
C GLY A 165 -14.39 15.20 1.93
N LEU A 166 -13.47 14.43 1.33
CA LEU A 166 -12.12 14.28 1.85
C LEU A 166 -11.38 15.62 1.93
N ASP A 167 -10.52 15.78 2.94
CA ASP A 167 -9.68 16.97 3.07
C ASP A 167 -8.57 16.91 2.00
N GLN A 168 -8.52 17.94 1.16
CA GLN A 168 -7.59 17.98 0.05
C GLN A 168 -6.12 18.06 0.52
N GLY A 169 -5.85 18.64 1.69
CA GLY A 169 -4.53 18.66 2.31
C GLY A 169 -4.06 17.28 2.75
N ILE A 170 -4.94 16.48 3.36
CA ILE A 170 -4.66 15.08 3.71
C ILE A 170 -4.41 14.25 2.45
N LEU A 171 -5.27 14.38 1.43
CA LEU A 171 -5.09 13.72 0.14
C LEU A 171 -3.76 14.12 -0.51
N ASN A 172 -3.47 15.41 -0.63
CA ASN A 172 -2.24 15.91 -1.24
C ASN A 172 -0.98 15.42 -0.51
N SER A 173 -1.05 15.21 0.81
CA SER A 173 0.06 14.68 1.60
C SER A 173 0.34 13.20 1.32
N ALA A 174 -0.68 12.42 0.94
CA ALA A 174 -0.55 11.00 0.62
C ALA A 174 -0.15 10.73 -0.85
N LEU A 175 -0.54 11.61 -1.78
CA LEU A 175 -0.32 11.43 -3.23
C LEU A 175 1.13 11.13 -3.65
N PRO A 176 2.18 11.80 -3.11
CA PRO A 176 3.56 11.50 -3.51
C PRO A 176 3.93 10.02 -3.27
N TYR A 177 3.42 9.42 -2.20
CA TYR A 177 3.73 8.03 -1.84
C TYR A 177 2.98 7.01 -2.69
N PHE A 178 1.77 7.34 -3.13
CA PHE A 178 1.05 6.53 -4.11
C PHE A 178 1.70 6.57 -5.50
N GLU A 179 2.23 7.72 -5.90
CA GLU A 179 2.97 7.87 -7.15
C GLU A 179 4.37 7.23 -7.06
N LEU A 180 5.00 7.25 -5.88
CA LEU A 180 6.22 6.50 -5.62
C LEU A 180 6.03 5.01 -5.91
N ARG A 181 4.90 4.39 -5.55
CA ARG A 181 4.60 3.00 -5.91
C ARG A 181 4.64 2.78 -7.42
N HIS A 182 4.11 3.71 -8.21
CA HIS A 182 4.15 3.62 -9.67
C HIS A 182 5.59 3.62 -10.18
N LEU A 183 6.45 4.51 -9.66
CA LEU A 183 7.86 4.55 -10.01
C LEU A 183 8.60 3.25 -9.61
N LEU A 184 8.32 2.71 -8.41
CA LEU A 184 8.95 1.47 -7.91
C LEU A 184 8.54 0.20 -8.65
N VAL A 185 7.39 0.21 -9.34
CA VAL A 185 6.87 -0.95 -10.09
C VAL A 185 7.17 -0.83 -11.59
N HIS A 186 7.09 0.36 -12.16
CA HIS A 186 7.14 0.57 -13.61
C HIS A 186 8.42 1.26 -14.11
N HIS A 187 9.16 1.95 -13.24
CA HIS A 187 10.32 2.75 -13.63
C HIS A 187 11.57 2.45 -12.78
N ASP A 188 11.67 1.25 -12.19
CA ASP A 188 12.78 0.81 -11.33
C ASP A 188 13.12 1.77 -10.16
N GLY A 189 12.14 2.59 -9.75
CA GLY A 189 12.27 3.62 -8.73
C GLY A 189 12.99 4.88 -9.19
N ILE A 190 13.15 5.11 -10.49
CA ILE A 190 13.74 6.33 -11.06
C ILE A 190 12.67 7.43 -11.09
N ALA A 191 12.99 8.60 -10.54
CA ALA A 191 12.09 9.75 -10.60
C ALA A 191 12.06 10.35 -12.01
N ASP A 192 10.87 10.57 -12.55
CA ASP A 192 10.69 11.31 -13.80
C ASP A 192 10.46 12.82 -13.53
N ALA A 193 10.46 13.60 -14.63
CA ALA A 193 10.29 15.04 -14.54
C ALA A 193 8.89 15.46 -14.06
N ASP A 194 7.84 14.69 -14.37
CA ASP A 194 6.47 14.98 -13.93
C ASP A 194 6.34 14.82 -12.42
N PHE A 195 6.86 13.72 -11.87
CA PHE A 195 6.91 13.45 -10.43
C PHE A 195 7.64 14.57 -9.69
N CYS A 196 8.85 14.93 -10.13
CA CYS A 196 9.65 16.00 -9.51
C CYS A 196 8.96 17.37 -9.60
N GLN A 197 8.25 17.66 -10.70
CA GLN A 197 7.53 18.91 -10.85
C GLN A 197 6.28 18.98 -9.95
N ARG A 198 5.54 17.87 -9.83
CA ARG A 198 4.32 17.78 -9.03
C ARG A 198 4.59 17.72 -7.53
N PHE A 199 5.71 17.12 -7.12
CA PHE A 199 6.06 16.88 -5.73
C PHE A 199 7.44 17.44 -5.38
N GLN A 200 7.60 18.76 -5.54
CA GLN A 200 8.88 19.45 -5.31
C GLN A 200 9.40 19.23 -3.88
N ASP A 201 8.51 19.23 -2.90
CA ASP A 201 8.84 19.04 -1.48
C ASP A 201 9.25 17.59 -1.14
N PHE A 202 9.04 16.64 -2.07
CA PHE A 202 9.45 15.25 -1.89
C PHE A 202 10.98 15.08 -1.96
N GLY A 203 11.68 16.04 -2.59
CA GLY A 203 13.15 16.04 -2.66
C GLY A 203 13.75 15.02 -3.62
N ALA A 204 12.98 14.52 -4.59
CA ALA A 204 13.49 13.66 -5.66
C ALA A 204 14.16 14.47 -6.79
N THR A 205 15.16 13.89 -7.45
CA THR A 205 15.84 14.46 -8.61
C THR A 205 15.55 13.65 -9.86
N ALA A 206 15.12 14.32 -10.93
CA ALA A 206 14.74 13.66 -12.17
C ALA A 206 15.91 12.88 -12.79
N GLY A 207 15.66 11.65 -13.21
CA GLY A 207 16.66 10.72 -13.74
C GLY A 207 17.45 9.96 -12.66
N GLU A 208 17.26 10.29 -11.39
CA GLU A 208 17.92 9.60 -10.27
C GLU A 208 16.99 8.56 -9.62
N LYS A 209 17.61 7.52 -9.06
CA LYS A 209 16.88 6.50 -8.30
C LYS A 209 16.50 7.05 -6.93
N ILE A 210 15.22 6.97 -6.59
CA ILE A 210 14.72 7.36 -5.27
C ILE A 210 15.22 6.36 -4.23
N SER A 211 15.89 6.87 -3.19
CA SER A 211 16.30 6.05 -2.05
C SER A 211 15.11 5.78 -1.14
N VAL A 212 14.63 4.54 -1.11
CA VAL A 212 13.53 4.12 -0.25
C VAL A 212 14.09 3.60 1.08
N GLU A 213 14.20 4.50 2.04
CA GLU A 213 14.67 4.18 3.40
C GLU A 213 13.55 4.17 4.44
N PHE A 214 13.89 3.76 5.66
CA PHE A 214 12.94 3.67 6.78
C PHE A 214 12.12 4.95 6.99
N ASN A 215 12.76 6.12 6.94
CA ASN A 215 12.07 7.40 7.12
C ASN A 215 11.03 7.65 6.02
N MET A 216 11.35 7.29 4.77
CA MET A 216 10.45 7.42 3.63
C MET A 216 9.21 6.52 3.82
N VAL A 217 9.45 5.29 4.26
CA VAL A 217 8.40 4.32 4.56
C VAL A 217 7.51 4.80 5.71
N SER A 218 8.10 5.28 6.80
CA SER A 218 7.36 5.80 7.96
C SER A 218 6.49 7.01 7.58
N ALA A 219 7.01 7.90 6.73
CA ALA A 219 6.26 9.03 6.20
C ALA A 219 5.12 8.58 5.27
N ALA A 220 5.37 7.59 4.39
CA ALA A 220 4.34 6.99 3.54
C ALA A 220 3.20 6.37 4.36
N ARG A 221 3.55 5.56 5.37
CA ARG A 221 2.58 4.98 6.30
C ARG A 221 1.75 6.06 6.97
N THR A 222 2.40 7.05 7.56
CA THR A 222 1.71 8.13 8.29
C THR A 222 0.71 8.85 7.39
N ALA A 223 1.11 9.21 6.17
CA ALA A 223 0.25 9.93 5.24
C ALA A 223 -0.92 9.07 4.73
N ILE A 224 -0.66 7.82 4.32
CA ILE A 224 -1.70 6.93 3.78
C ILE A 224 -2.66 6.47 4.88
N VAL A 225 -2.17 6.20 6.09
CA VAL A 225 -3.02 5.88 7.25
C VAL A 225 -3.90 7.07 7.62
N ALA A 226 -3.36 8.29 7.66
CA ALA A 226 -4.17 9.47 7.93
C ALA A 226 -5.31 9.65 6.91
N LEU A 227 -5.02 9.40 5.63
CA LEU A 227 -6.05 9.40 4.58
C LEU A 227 -7.10 8.30 4.80
N ALA A 228 -6.67 7.06 5.10
CA ALA A 228 -7.58 5.94 5.35
C ALA A 228 -8.46 6.20 6.58
N GLU A 229 -7.91 6.76 7.65
CA GLU A 229 -8.68 7.10 8.86
C GLU A 229 -9.69 8.21 8.60
N GLN A 230 -9.32 9.23 7.82
CA GLN A 230 -10.28 10.25 7.41
C GLN A 230 -11.39 9.66 6.55
N PHE A 231 -11.02 8.85 5.56
CA PHE A 231 -11.95 8.16 4.68
C PHE A 231 -12.96 7.34 5.49
N ASP A 232 -12.47 6.55 6.44
CA ASP A 232 -13.29 5.72 7.31
C ASP A 232 -14.22 6.52 8.21
N SER A 233 -13.72 7.61 8.79
CA SER A 233 -14.52 8.51 9.62
C SER A 233 -15.73 9.04 8.83
N GLN A 234 -15.53 9.44 7.58
CA GLN A 234 -16.61 9.90 6.70
C GLN A 234 -17.57 8.76 6.32
N VAL A 235 -17.05 7.56 6.07
CA VAL A 235 -17.86 6.36 5.79
C VAL A 235 -18.80 6.04 6.96
N VAL A 236 -18.30 6.10 8.20
CA VAL A 236 -19.09 5.90 9.42
C VAL A 236 -20.08 7.04 9.64
N GLN A 237 -19.65 8.30 9.49
CA GLN A 237 -20.48 9.49 9.65
C GLN A 237 -21.68 9.49 8.68
N HIS A 238 -21.46 9.09 7.44
CA HIS A 238 -22.49 9.00 6.41
C HIS A 238 -23.30 7.69 6.46
N LYS A 239 -23.03 6.83 7.46
CA LYS A 239 -23.72 5.54 7.66
C LYS A 239 -23.68 4.66 6.42
N LEU A 240 -22.53 4.64 5.73
CA LEU A 240 -22.39 3.88 4.49
C LEU A 240 -22.24 2.38 4.75
N VAL A 241 -21.87 1.95 5.96
CA VAL A 241 -21.73 0.53 6.31
C VAL A 241 -22.75 0.13 7.38
N LYS A 242 -23.00 -1.18 7.53
CA LYS A 242 -23.90 -1.69 8.58
C LYS A 242 -23.22 -1.63 9.95
N GLU A 243 -24.03 -1.52 11.00
CA GLU A 243 -23.54 -1.55 12.39
C GLU A 243 -22.75 -2.83 12.72
N THR A 244 -23.11 -3.96 12.12
CA THR A 244 -22.40 -5.24 12.25
C THR A 244 -21.00 -5.24 11.63
N GLU A 245 -20.67 -4.24 10.81
CA GLU A 245 -19.40 -4.05 10.12
C GLU A 245 -18.50 -3.03 10.83
N LEU A 246 -18.96 -2.47 11.97
CA LEU A 246 -18.22 -1.56 12.84
C LEU A 246 -17.60 -2.29 14.04
N GLN A 247 -16.63 -1.63 14.68
CA GLN A 247 -16.04 -2.01 15.97
C GLN A 247 -15.50 -0.80 16.75
#